data_AF-A0A7S3UWT5-F1
#
_entry.id   AF-A0A7S3UWT5-F1
#
_cell.length_a   1.000
_cell.length_b   1.000
_cell.length_c   1.000
_cell.angle_alpha   90.00
_cell.angle_beta   90.00
_cell.angle_gamma   90.00
#
_symmetry.space_group_name_H-M   'P 1'
#
loop_
_entity.id
_entity.type
_entity.pdbx_description
1 polymer ?
#
loop_
_entity_poly.entity_id
_entity_poly.type
_entity_poly.pdbx_seq_one_letter_code
_entity_poly.pdbx_strand_id
1 'polypeptide(L)'
;RTVLKGKGLDERDSSELVGSRAQLPPPEQVNEKLVRNDRDQLYYSKKARPVNYKPKGLKEYLDRKPQEYEELGKLKPNLDTEEHRSKVANAERIKQFSKNLQKVNAKILSEQPKPKPKLAPKNVSKREKALAFAQNVPKPKIKPQPVGSDGAIPVALSVPSLDEEGGEEDGYGAGGADDPLLNGAVGGQVQGSPHAPAAAAQQQQQLRQLEAAHDDARAQVEAIRREFGL
;
A
#
# COMPACT_ATOMS: atom_id res chain seq x y z
N ARG A 1 17.30 -17.16 -55.49
CA ARG A 1 17.81 -15.80 -55.81
C ARG A 1 16.93 -15.24 -56.91
N THR A 2 15.94 -14.41 -56.56
CA THR A 2 15.08 -13.68 -57.50
C THR A 2 14.75 -12.36 -56.82
N VAL A 3 15.15 -11.27 -57.47
CA VAL A 3 15.11 -9.89 -56.93
C VAL A 3 13.88 -9.21 -57.54
N LEU A 4 12.92 -8.80 -56.71
CA LEU A 4 11.76 -8.03 -57.15
C LEU A 4 12.14 -6.55 -57.26
N LYS A 5 12.03 -6.02 -58.48
CA LYS A 5 12.27 -4.62 -58.86
C LYS A 5 11.08 -3.75 -58.42
N GLY A 6 11.34 -2.71 -57.65
CA GLY A 6 10.35 -1.70 -57.27
C GLY A 6 9.89 -0.88 -58.47
N LYS A 7 8.57 -0.74 -58.62
CA LYS A 7 7.92 0.21 -59.52
C LYS A 7 7.54 1.45 -58.72
N GLY A 8 7.94 2.61 -59.25
CA GLY A 8 7.76 3.93 -58.65
C GLY A 8 6.30 4.30 -58.41
N LEU A 9 6.11 5.06 -57.34
CA LEU A 9 4.90 5.79 -57.01
C LEU A 9 4.82 7.00 -57.95
N ASP A 10 3.83 7.00 -58.84
CA ASP A 10 3.44 8.20 -59.57
C ASP A 10 2.73 9.16 -58.59
N GLU A 11 3.35 10.30 -58.36
CA GLU A 11 2.75 11.46 -57.70
C GLU A 11 1.59 11.97 -58.58
N ARG A 12 0.36 11.56 -58.27
CA ARG A 12 -0.84 12.16 -58.86
C ARG A 12 -1.21 13.40 -58.06
N ASP A 13 -1.23 14.50 -58.79
CA ASP A 13 -1.76 15.82 -58.46
C ASP A 13 -2.90 15.80 -57.44
N SER A 14 -2.62 16.34 -56.26
CA SER A 14 -3.57 16.50 -55.15
C SER A 14 -4.21 17.89 -55.14
N SER A 15 -4.28 18.59 -56.28
CA SER A 15 -4.65 20.01 -56.36
C SER A 15 -6.07 20.31 -56.88
N GLU A 16 -6.87 19.32 -57.31
CA GLU A 16 -8.21 19.57 -57.89
C GLU A 16 -9.37 18.95 -57.09
N LEU A 17 -9.39 19.17 -55.76
CA LEU A 17 -10.59 18.90 -54.96
C LEU A 17 -10.93 20.04 -53.99
N VAL A 18 -10.86 21.28 -54.49
CA VAL A 18 -11.59 22.42 -53.89
C VAL A 18 -12.95 22.52 -54.57
N GLY A 19 -13.73 21.44 -54.45
CA GLY A 19 -15.16 21.48 -54.72
C GLY A 19 -15.80 22.42 -53.70
N SER A 20 -16.35 23.52 -54.20
CA SER A 20 -17.33 24.41 -53.58
C SER A 20 -17.86 23.93 -52.22
N ARG A 21 -17.10 24.20 -51.15
CA ARG A 21 -17.62 24.12 -49.78
C ARG A 21 -18.63 25.25 -49.68
N ALA A 22 -19.87 24.97 -50.05
CA ALA A 22 -21.01 25.81 -49.75
C ALA A 22 -20.84 26.24 -48.30
N GLN A 23 -20.62 27.55 -48.08
CA GLN A 23 -20.40 28.08 -46.75
C GLN A 23 -21.60 27.63 -45.93
N LEU A 24 -21.38 26.69 -45.01
CA LEU A 24 -22.43 26.26 -44.10
C LEU A 24 -22.91 27.53 -43.41
N PRO A 25 -24.22 27.83 -43.46
CA PRO A 25 -24.74 29.03 -42.85
C PRO A 25 -24.31 29.04 -41.37
N PRO A 26 -24.01 30.23 -40.80
CA PRO A 26 -23.64 30.35 -39.40
C PRO A 26 -24.63 29.56 -38.53
N PRO A 27 -24.16 28.85 -37.48
CA PRO A 27 -25.00 27.95 -36.69
C PRO A 27 -26.23 28.65 -36.08
N GLU A 28 -26.15 29.97 -35.88
CA GLU A 28 -27.26 30.82 -35.48
C GLU A 28 -28.45 30.73 -36.44
N GLN A 29 -28.21 30.73 -37.76
CA GLN A 29 -29.26 30.72 -38.78
C GLN A 29 -29.90 29.33 -38.97
N VAL A 30 -29.14 28.26 -38.72
CA VAL A 30 -29.67 26.89 -38.77
C VAL A 30 -30.64 26.66 -37.63
N ASN A 31 -30.27 27.13 -36.44
CA ASN A 31 -31.09 27.01 -35.23
C ASN A 31 -32.41 27.79 -35.36
N GLU A 32 -32.37 29.02 -35.86
CA GLU A 32 -33.59 29.84 -36.00
C GLU A 32 -34.62 29.23 -36.97
N LYS A 33 -34.19 28.52 -38.00
CA LYS A 33 -35.09 27.84 -38.96
C LYS A 33 -35.79 26.62 -38.38
N LEU A 34 -35.25 26.04 -37.30
CA LEU A 34 -35.80 24.86 -36.64
C LEU A 34 -36.77 25.20 -35.50
N VAL A 35 -36.80 26.45 -35.04
CA VAL A 35 -37.72 26.92 -34.00
C VAL A 35 -39.11 27.10 -34.59
N ARG A 36 -40.08 26.26 -34.19
CA ARG A 36 -41.49 26.38 -34.58
C ARG A 36 -42.34 27.08 -33.52
N ASN A 37 -42.03 26.83 -32.25
CA ASN A 37 -42.69 27.45 -31.09
C ASN A 37 -41.67 28.12 -30.16
N ASP A 38 -42.11 29.04 -29.29
CA ASP A 38 -41.23 29.72 -28.31
C ASP A 38 -40.52 28.76 -27.34
N ARG A 39 -41.08 27.57 -27.15
CA ARG A 39 -40.49 26.48 -26.35
C ARG A 39 -39.30 25.83 -27.04
N ASP A 40 -39.27 25.83 -28.37
CA ASP A 40 -38.23 25.19 -29.19
C ASP A 40 -37.01 26.08 -29.37
N GLN A 41 -37.13 27.36 -28.98
CA GLN A 41 -36.01 28.28 -28.98
C GLN A 41 -34.93 27.77 -28.01
N LEU A 42 -33.65 27.87 -28.40
CA LEU A 42 -32.51 27.45 -27.57
C LEU A 42 -32.25 28.44 -26.44
N TYR A 43 -31.86 27.93 -25.26
CA TYR A 43 -31.71 28.74 -24.03
C TYR A 43 -30.81 29.97 -24.21
N TYR A 44 -29.82 29.87 -25.10
CA TYR A 44 -28.82 30.89 -25.42
C TYR A 44 -29.11 31.68 -26.71
N SER A 45 -30.35 31.65 -27.23
CA SER A 45 -30.70 32.53 -28.35
C SER A 45 -30.65 34.00 -27.93
N LYS A 46 -30.12 34.88 -28.79
CA LYS A 46 -30.06 36.33 -28.55
C LYS A 46 -31.44 37.02 -28.57
N LYS A 47 -32.48 36.36 -29.06
CA LYS A 47 -33.85 36.89 -29.11
C LYS A 47 -34.51 36.76 -27.73
N ALA A 48 -35.14 37.85 -27.28
CA ALA A 48 -35.88 37.87 -26.02
C ALA A 48 -37.12 36.97 -26.11
N ARG A 49 -37.33 36.13 -25.09
CA ARG A 49 -38.52 35.30 -24.97
C ARG A 49 -39.63 36.06 -24.24
N PRO A 50 -40.91 35.82 -24.59
CA PRO A 50 -42.02 36.27 -23.75
C PRO A 50 -41.92 35.57 -22.39
N VAL A 51 -41.55 36.33 -21.36
CA VAL A 51 -41.52 35.85 -19.98
C VAL A 51 -42.88 36.14 -19.37
N ASN A 52 -43.66 35.09 -19.07
CA ASN A 52 -44.88 35.20 -18.28
C ASN A 52 -44.54 35.41 -16.80
N TYR A 53 -43.93 36.57 -16.50
CA TYR A 53 -43.59 36.94 -15.15
C TYR A 53 -44.86 37.25 -14.36
N LYS A 54 -45.10 36.48 -13.31
CA LYS A 54 -46.09 36.79 -12.29
C LYS A 54 -45.35 37.08 -11.00
N PRO A 55 -45.48 38.31 -10.43
CA PRO A 55 -44.88 38.60 -9.15
C PRO A 55 -45.51 37.69 -8.10
N LYS A 56 -44.68 36.99 -7.32
CA LYS A 56 -45.17 36.15 -6.24
C LYS A 56 -45.56 37.02 -5.05
N GLY A 57 -46.70 36.72 -4.45
CA GLY A 57 -47.18 37.41 -3.26
C GLY A 57 -46.43 36.97 -2.00
N LEU A 58 -46.50 37.79 -0.95
CA LEU A 58 -45.92 37.47 0.36
C LEU A 58 -46.41 36.12 0.90
N LYS A 59 -47.70 35.81 0.68
CA LYS A 59 -48.32 34.54 1.09
C LYS A 59 -47.66 33.33 0.43
N GLU A 60 -47.47 33.36 -0.89
CA GLU A 60 -46.80 32.25 -1.62
C GLU A 60 -45.35 32.07 -1.20
N TYR A 61 -44.66 33.16 -0.82
CA TYR A 61 -43.31 33.08 -0.30
C TYR A 61 -43.28 32.38 1.05
N LEU A 62 -44.16 32.77 1.98
CA LEU A 62 -44.24 32.16 3.31
C LEU A 62 -44.64 30.68 3.24
N ASP A 63 -45.57 30.32 2.35
CA ASP A 63 -46.01 28.93 2.17
C ASP A 63 -44.90 28.02 1.61
N ARG A 64 -43.98 28.56 0.81
CA ARG A 64 -42.88 27.82 0.17
C ARG A 64 -41.56 27.89 0.93
N LYS A 65 -41.42 28.85 1.85
CA LYS A 65 -40.21 29.01 2.63
C LYS A 65 -40.15 27.86 3.64
N PRO A 66 -39.15 26.97 3.58
CA PRO A 66 -38.97 25.98 4.63
C PRO A 66 -38.78 26.72 5.96
N GLN A 67 -39.45 26.25 7.01
CA GLN A 67 -39.37 26.90 8.34
C GLN A 67 -37.96 26.81 8.94
N GLU A 68 -37.19 25.83 8.52
CA GLU A 68 -35.84 25.54 9.01
C GLU A 68 -34.88 25.32 7.83
N TYR A 69 -33.60 25.60 8.05
CA TYR A 69 -32.57 25.27 7.06
C TYR A 69 -32.38 23.76 7.04
N GLU A 70 -32.77 23.10 5.94
CA GLU A 70 -32.36 21.72 5.70
C GLU A 70 -30.85 21.68 5.41
N GLU A 71 -30.10 21.04 6.29
CA GLU A 71 -28.69 20.75 6.04
C GLU A 71 -28.58 19.73 4.91
N LEU A 72 -28.30 20.20 3.69
CA LEU A 72 -27.86 19.31 2.63
C LEU A 72 -26.58 18.63 3.11
N GLY A 73 -26.61 17.30 3.17
CA GLY A 73 -25.47 16.50 3.59
C GLY A 73 -24.18 16.85 2.83
N LYS A 74 -23.03 16.50 3.40
CA LYS A 74 -21.73 16.79 2.78
C LYS A 74 -21.55 15.96 1.51
N LEU A 75 -20.93 16.56 0.49
CA LEU A 75 -20.54 15.85 -0.72
C LEU A 75 -19.58 14.69 -0.36
N LYS A 76 -19.79 13.51 -0.95
CA LYS A 76 -18.90 12.36 -0.73
C LYS A 76 -17.48 12.67 -1.22
N PRO A 77 -16.44 12.10 -0.59
CA PRO A 77 -15.08 12.21 -1.11
C PRO A 77 -15.01 11.62 -2.53
N ASN A 78 -14.25 12.27 -3.40
CA ASN A 78 -14.05 11.81 -4.76
C ASN A 78 -13.06 10.63 -4.79
N LEU A 79 -13.58 9.41 -4.95
CA LEU A 79 -12.80 8.17 -4.97
C LEU A 79 -12.16 7.88 -6.35
N ASP A 80 -12.52 8.63 -7.38
CA ASP A 80 -12.09 8.41 -8.76
C ASP A 80 -10.86 9.22 -9.15
N THR A 81 -10.24 9.92 -8.21
CA THR A 81 -8.97 10.61 -8.46
C THR A 81 -7.86 9.60 -8.78
N GLU A 82 -7.01 9.96 -9.74
CA GLU A 82 -5.86 9.13 -10.13
C GLU A 82 -4.93 8.85 -8.95
N GLU A 83 -4.77 9.84 -8.06
CA GLU A 83 -4.03 9.70 -6.81
C GLU A 83 -4.62 8.61 -5.90
N HIS A 84 -5.94 8.58 -5.71
CA HIS A 84 -6.57 7.56 -4.86
C HIS A 84 -6.41 6.17 -5.47
N ARG A 85 -6.60 6.04 -6.79
CA ARG A 85 -6.43 4.77 -7.51
C ARG A 85 -5.00 4.24 -7.41
N SER A 86 -4.00 5.11 -7.54
CA SER A 86 -2.60 4.70 -7.42
C SER A 86 -2.24 4.26 -5.99
N LYS A 87 -2.77 4.93 -4.95
CA LYS A 87 -2.62 4.51 -3.55
C LYS A 87 -3.24 3.14 -3.28
N VAL A 88 -4.47 2.92 -3.75
CA VAL A 88 -5.16 1.61 -3.62
C VAL A 88 -4.35 0.51 -4.32
N ALA A 89 -3.92 0.75 -5.57
CA ALA A 89 -3.12 -0.22 -6.32
C ALA A 89 -1.80 -0.57 -5.62
N ASN A 90 -1.11 0.42 -5.04
CA ASN A 90 0.12 0.18 -4.28
C ASN A 90 -0.14 -0.63 -3.00
N ALA A 91 -1.19 -0.31 -2.26
CA ALA A 91 -1.58 -1.05 -1.06
C ALA A 91 -1.91 -2.52 -1.40
N GLU A 92 -2.64 -2.75 -2.50
CA GLU A 92 -2.92 -4.11 -2.98
C GLU A 92 -1.67 -4.86 -3.41
N ARG A 93 -0.74 -4.20 -4.11
CA ARG A 93 0.56 -4.79 -4.48
C ARG A 93 1.33 -5.24 -3.25
N ILE A 94 1.45 -4.38 -2.23
CA ILE A 94 2.14 -4.70 -0.97
C ILE A 94 1.44 -5.88 -0.28
N LYS A 95 0.11 -5.90 -0.24
CA LYS A 95 -0.67 -6.98 0.36
C LYS A 95 -0.44 -8.31 -0.36
N GLN A 96 -0.41 -8.31 -1.69
CA GLN A 96 -0.13 -9.51 -2.49
C GLN A 96 1.30 -10.00 -2.28
N PHE A 97 2.26 -9.07 -2.24
CA PHE A 97 3.67 -9.39 -1.97
C PHE A 97 3.84 -10.04 -0.59
N SER A 98 3.26 -9.44 0.45
CA SER A 98 3.30 -9.99 1.81
C SER A 98 2.68 -11.39 1.89
N LYS A 99 1.51 -11.61 1.27
CA LYS A 99 0.88 -12.94 1.18
C LYS A 99 1.78 -13.96 0.48
N ASN A 100 2.45 -13.57 -0.60
CA ASN A 100 3.35 -14.47 -1.32
C ASN A 100 4.60 -14.80 -0.49
N LEU A 101 5.17 -13.80 0.18
CA LEU A 101 6.31 -13.99 1.09
C LEU A 101 5.95 -14.95 2.23
N GLN A 102 4.78 -14.76 2.86
CA GLN A 102 4.28 -15.68 3.89
C GLN A 102 4.13 -17.11 3.36
N LYS A 103 3.58 -17.30 2.15
CA LYS A 103 3.47 -18.63 1.53
C LYS A 103 4.85 -19.27 1.30
N VAL A 104 5.83 -18.50 0.81
CA VAL A 104 7.19 -18.99 0.59
C VAL A 104 7.83 -19.38 1.92
N ASN A 105 7.75 -18.52 2.94
CA ASN A 105 8.29 -18.81 4.26
C ASN A 105 7.63 -20.04 4.89
N ALA A 106 6.30 -20.18 4.75
CA ALA A 106 5.59 -21.34 5.25
C ALA A 106 6.07 -22.65 4.59
N LYS A 107 6.29 -22.63 3.27
CA LYS A 107 6.86 -23.79 2.54
C LYS A 107 8.26 -24.13 3.04
N ILE A 108 9.15 -23.14 3.13
CA ILE A 108 10.51 -23.34 3.64
C ILE A 108 10.47 -23.93 5.04
N LEU A 109 9.70 -23.36 5.96
CA LEU A 109 9.57 -23.86 7.34
C LEU A 109 8.98 -25.27 7.41
N SER A 110 8.10 -25.65 6.47
CA SER A 110 7.52 -26.99 6.40
C SER A 110 8.52 -28.05 5.90
N GLU A 111 9.45 -27.67 5.03
CA GLU A 111 10.49 -28.54 4.47
C GLU A 111 11.69 -28.68 5.42
N GLN A 112 11.92 -27.69 6.28
CA GLN A 112 12.97 -27.77 7.29
C GLN A 112 12.66 -28.88 8.30
N PRO A 113 13.63 -29.77 8.62
CA PRO A 113 13.43 -30.80 9.61
C PRO A 113 13.09 -30.13 10.95
N LYS A 114 11.92 -30.47 11.51
CA LYS A 114 11.48 -29.94 12.80
C LYS A 114 12.60 -30.16 13.81
N PRO A 115 13.14 -29.10 14.46
CA PRO A 115 14.14 -29.30 15.48
C PRO A 115 13.54 -30.22 16.54
N LYS A 116 14.29 -31.26 16.92
CA LYS A 116 13.89 -32.14 18.02
C LYS A 116 13.52 -31.24 19.21
N PRO A 117 12.38 -31.50 19.88
CA PRO A 117 11.98 -30.68 21.01
C PRO A 117 13.15 -30.63 21.99
N LYS A 118 13.79 -29.46 22.11
CA LYS A 118 14.79 -29.24 23.14
C LYS A 118 14.01 -29.44 24.43
N LEU A 119 14.38 -30.46 25.21
CA LEU A 119 13.86 -30.66 26.55
C LEU A 119 13.91 -29.28 27.22
N ALA A 120 12.75 -28.78 27.63
CA ALA A 120 12.68 -27.48 28.29
C ALA A 120 13.75 -27.47 29.38
N PRO A 121 14.61 -26.44 29.45
CA PRO A 121 15.63 -26.39 30.48
C PRO A 121 14.90 -26.58 31.81
N LYS A 122 15.28 -27.62 32.55
CA LYS A 122 14.68 -27.88 33.86
C LYS A 122 14.81 -26.57 34.63
N ASN A 123 13.67 -25.99 35.04
CA ASN A 123 13.67 -24.81 35.87
C ASN A 123 14.36 -25.21 37.18
N VAL A 124 15.66 -24.92 37.30
CA VAL A 124 16.43 -25.20 38.50
C VAL A 124 15.71 -24.55 39.67
N SER A 125 15.39 -25.36 40.67
CA SER A 125 14.62 -24.90 41.82
C SER A 125 15.36 -23.76 42.54
N LYS A 126 14.63 -22.85 43.21
CA LYS A 126 15.25 -21.81 44.08
C LYS A 126 16.29 -22.43 45.02
N ARG A 127 16.04 -23.65 45.49
CA ARG A 127 16.96 -24.43 46.33
C ARG A 127 18.26 -24.79 45.60
N GLU A 128 18.20 -25.28 44.37
CA GLU A 128 19.40 -25.62 43.58
C GLU A 128 20.23 -24.38 43.25
N LYS A 129 19.57 -23.26 42.90
CA LYS A 129 20.26 -21.99 42.68
C LYS A 129 20.99 -21.50 43.93
N ALA A 130 20.36 -21.63 45.10
CA ALA A 130 20.97 -21.27 46.37
C ALA A 130 22.17 -22.15 46.74
N LEU A 131 22.09 -23.47 46.47
CA LEU A 131 23.19 -24.39 46.70
C LEU A 131 24.39 -24.09 45.78
N ALA A 132 24.15 -23.86 44.49
CA ALA A 132 25.19 -23.47 43.53
C ALA A 132 25.87 -22.15 43.93
N PHE A 133 25.09 -21.17 44.41
CA PHE A 133 25.64 -19.92 44.93
C PHE A 133 26.48 -20.15 46.19
N ALA A 134 25.98 -20.92 47.16
CA ALA A 134 26.69 -21.22 48.40
C ALA A 134 28.03 -21.93 48.18
N GLN A 135 28.15 -22.74 47.12
CA GLN A 135 29.41 -23.38 46.74
C GLN A 135 30.42 -22.40 46.16
N ASN A 136 29.96 -21.35 45.47
CA ASN A 136 30.81 -20.35 44.81
C ASN A 136 31.18 -19.17 45.72
N VAL A 137 30.50 -18.98 46.85
CA VAL A 137 30.82 -17.88 47.78
C VAL A 137 31.98 -18.31 48.71
N PRO A 138 33.09 -17.54 48.75
CA PRO A 138 34.18 -17.79 49.68
C PRO A 138 33.70 -17.73 51.14
N LYS A 139 34.10 -18.72 51.95
CA LYS A 139 33.72 -18.76 53.37
C LYS A 139 34.25 -17.51 54.10
N PRO A 140 33.41 -16.82 54.88
CA PRO A 140 33.84 -15.65 55.63
C PRO A 140 34.91 -16.02 56.66
N LYS A 141 35.92 -15.16 56.80
CA LYS A 141 36.96 -15.31 57.83
C LYS A 141 36.35 -14.96 59.19
N ILE A 142 36.16 -15.97 60.04
CA ILE A 142 35.71 -15.78 61.41
C ILE A 142 36.85 -15.10 62.16
N LYS A 143 36.64 -13.85 62.58
CA LYS A 143 37.50 -13.22 63.58
C LYS A 143 37.19 -13.88 64.92
N PRO A 144 38.18 -14.40 65.67
CA PRO A 144 37.93 -14.94 67.00
C PRO A 144 37.32 -13.84 67.86
N GLN A 145 36.10 -14.05 68.34
CA GLN A 145 35.55 -13.19 69.37
C GLN A 145 36.30 -13.47 70.68
N PRO A 146 36.67 -12.43 71.45
CA PRO A 146 37.20 -12.61 72.78
C PRO A 146 36.11 -13.22 73.67
N VAL A 147 36.41 -14.39 74.21
CA VAL A 147 35.62 -15.01 75.28
C VAL A 147 35.79 -14.19 76.56
N GLY A 148 34.70 -13.62 77.07
CA GLY A 148 34.58 -13.18 78.47
C GLY A 148 34.15 -11.73 78.67
N SER A 149 32.90 -11.52 79.05
CA SER A 149 32.53 -10.92 80.34
C SER A 149 31.01 -10.78 80.42
N ASP A 150 30.48 -11.23 81.55
CA ASP A 150 29.10 -11.05 81.97
C ASP A 150 28.74 -9.56 82.07
N GLY A 151 27.53 -9.21 81.63
CA GLY A 151 26.81 -8.03 82.11
C GLY A 151 26.82 -6.79 81.22
N ALA A 152 25.60 -6.27 81.03
CA ALA A 152 25.22 -4.91 80.63
C ALA A 152 25.09 -4.59 79.12
N ILE A 153 23.85 -4.17 78.80
CA ILE A 153 23.26 -3.69 77.54
C ILE A 153 23.77 -2.25 77.27
N PRO A 154 23.92 -1.79 75.99
CA PRO A 154 22.92 -0.88 75.45
C PRO A 154 22.66 -0.99 73.92
N VAL A 155 21.36 -1.00 73.58
CA VAL A 155 20.66 -0.05 72.68
C VAL A 155 21.28 0.35 71.33
N ALA A 156 20.40 0.25 70.31
CA ALA A 156 20.28 1.00 69.05
C ALA A 156 21.14 0.60 67.83
N LEU A 157 20.44 0.11 66.79
CA LEU A 157 20.58 0.64 65.43
C LEU A 157 19.35 0.26 64.60
N SER A 158 18.47 1.27 64.47
CA SER A 158 17.57 1.59 63.36
C SER A 158 17.39 0.55 62.26
N VAL A 159 16.16 0.05 62.17
CA VAL A 159 15.55 -0.49 60.96
C VAL A 159 15.20 0.69 60.05
N PRO A 160 15.70 0.79 58.81
CA PRO A 160 15.01 1.56 57.78
C PRO A 160 13.87 0.70 57.23
N SER A 161 12.64 1.21 57.43
CA SER A 161 11.44 0.83 56.69
C SER A 161 11.75 0.86 55.20
N LEU A 162 11.63 -0.28 54.53
CA LEU A 162 11.62 -0.36 53.08
C LEU A 162 10.15 -0.28 52.69
N ASP A 163 9.69 0.94 52.45
CA ASP A 163 8.36 1.20 51.94
C ASP A 163 8.24 0.61 50.54
N GLU A 164 7.28 -0.30 50.39
CA GLU A 164 6.77 -0.75 49.10
C GLU A 164 6.09 0.44 48.40
N GLU A 165 6.71 0.97 47.35
CA GLU A 165 5.96 1.65 46.29
C GLU A 165 5.96 0.78 45.04
N GLY A 166 4.81 0.15 44.82
CA GLY A 166 4.44 -0.43 43.54
C GLY A 166 4.11 0.69 42.55
N GLY A 167 5.03 0.94 41.64
CA GLY A 167 4.78 1.71 40.43
C GLY A 167 4.27 0.79 39.32
N GLU A 168 2.95 0.69 39.19
CA GLU A 168 2.29 0.23 37.97
C GLU A 168 2.41 1.35 36.93
N GLU A 169 3.43 1.28 36.06
CA GLU A 169 3.51 2.13 34.88
C GLU A 169 2.70 1.47 33.75
N ASP A 170 1.46 1.94 33.61
CA ASP A 170 0.62 1.75 32.45
C ASP A 170 1.35 2.23 31.17
N GLY A 171 1.80 1.26 30.38
CA GLY A 171 2.33 1.49 29.05
C GLY A 171 1.22 1.87 28.07
N TYR A 172 0.93 3.16 27.95
CA TYR A 172 0.11 3.69 26.86
C TYR A 172 0.93 3.68 25.57
N GLY A 173 0.58 2.77 24.67
CA GLY A 173 0.94 2.87 23.27
C GLY A 173 0.28 4.10 22.64
N ALA A 174 1.10 4.94 22.01
CA ALA A 174 0.68 5.90 21.00
C ALA A 174 1.74 5.90 19.90
N GLY A 175 1.30 5.62 18.67
CA GLY A 175 2.15 5.56 17.50
C GLY A 175 2.67 6.94 17.11
N GLY A 176 3.93 6.98 16.71
CA GLY A 176 4.57 8.09 16.03
C GLY A 176 5.45 7.52 14.94
N ALA A 177 4.88 7.39 13.74
CA ALA A 177 5.61 7.06 12.54
C ALA A 177 6.38 8.31 12.09
N ASP A 178 7.67 8.38 12.41
CA ASP A 178 8.62 9.29 11.77
C ASP A 178 9.94 8.53 11.59
N ASP A 179 10.05 7.91 10.42
CA ASP A 179 11.23 7.16 9.95
C ASP A 179 11.99 8.08 8.98
N PRO A 180 13.00 8.86 9.43
CA PRO A 180 13.78 9.67 8.52
C PRO A 180 14.88 8.81 7.87
N LEU A 181 14.59 8.43 6.62
CA LEU A 181 15.55 8.46 5.51
C LEU A 181 16.90 7.79 5.77
N LEU A 182 16.95 6.49 5.47
CA LEU A 182 18.15 5.80 4.99
C LEU A 182 18.74 6.57 3.79
N ASN A 183 19.75 7.39 4.06
CA ASN A 183 20.57 7.99 3.02
C ASN A 183 21.52 6.92 2.47
N GLY A 184 21.30 6.58 1.20
CA GLY A 184 22.11 5.65 0.45
C GLY A 184 23.53 6.16 0.24
N ALA A 185 24.50 5.35 0.65
CA ALA A 185 25.88 5.43 0.18
C ALA A 185 26.46 4.01 0.13
N VAL A 186 26.03 3.22 -0.86
CA VAL A 186 26.72 1.99 -1.25
C VAL A 186 27.36 2.25 -2.61
N GLY A 187 28.53 2.89 -2.58
CA GLY A 187 29.50 2.83 -3.66
C GLY A 187 30.17 1.45 -3.66
N GLY A 188 29.46 0.46 -4.22
CA GLY A 188 29.99 -0.88 -4.44
C GLY A 188 30.92 -0.89 -5.65
N GLN A 189 32.21 -0.80 -5.38
CA GLN A 189 33.31 -1.02 -6.31
C GLN A 189 33.11 -2.37 -7.04
N VAL A 190 32.83 -2.32 -8.34
CA VAL A 190 32.76 -3.50 -9.21
C VAL A 190 34.19 -3.98 -9.47
N GLN A 191 34.69 -4.86 -8.60
CA GLN A 191 35.86 -5.67 -8.91
C GLN A 191 35.41 -6.82 -9.81
N GLY A 192 35.85 -6.79 -11.07
CA GLY A 192 35.63 -7.85 -12.03
C GLY A 192 36.32 -9.15 -11.60
N SER A 193 35.54 -10.14 -11.18
CA SER A 193 36.01 -11.52 -11.03
C SER A 193 35.83 -12.29 -12.34
N PRO A 194 36.90 -12.89 -12.91
CA PRO A 194 36.87 -13.65 -14.15
C PRO A 194 36.45 -15.12 -13.91
N HIS A 195 35.22 -15.36 -13.48
CA HIS A 195 34.64 -16.72 -13.37
C HIS A 195 33.23 -16.76 -13.99
N ALA A 196 33.13 -16.66 -15.32
CA ALA A 196 31.84 -16.48 -16.00
C ALA A 196 31.64 -17.29 -17.30
N PRO A 197 31.73 -18.64 -17.30
CA PRO A 197 30.96 -19.40 -18.29
C PRO A 197 29.85 -20.28 -17.69
N ALA A 198 30.00 -20.78 -16.46
CA ALA A 198 29.05 -21.75 -15.90
C ALA A 198 27.74 -21.13 -15.39
N ALA A 199 27.81 -19.97 -14.74
CA ALA A 199 26.62 -19.28 -14.23
C ALA A 199 25.74 -18.70 -15.37
N ALA A 200 26.36 -18.23 -16.46
CA ALA A 200 25.64 -17.75 -17.63
C ALA A 200 24.87 -18.88 -18.35
N ALA A 201 25.43 -20.09 -18.40
CA ALA A 201 24.75 -21.25 -18.98
C ALA A 201 23.50 -21.65 -18.17
N GLN A 202 23.56 -21.59 -16.84
CA GLN A 202 22.40 -21.88 -15.99
C GLN A 202 21.29 -20.84 -16.16
N GLN A 203 21.63 -19.55 -16.29
CA GLN A 203 20.65 -18.49 -16.55
C GLN A 203 19.98 -18.66 -17.91
N GLN A 204 20.73 -19.04 -18.95
CA GLN A 204 20.15 -19.33 -20.27
C GLN A 204 19.22 -20.55 -20.25
N GLN A 205 19.54 -21.58 -19.48
CA GLN A 205 18.65 -22.73 -19.30
C GLN A 205 17.36 -22.36 -18.58
N GLN A 206 17.43 -21.51 -17.54
CA GLN A 206 16.24 -21.01 -16.84
C GLN A 206 15.37 -20.16 -17.75
N LEU A 207 15.96 -19.28 -18.58
CA LEU A 207 15.23 -18.49 -19.56
C LEU A 207 14.48 -19.38 -20.56
N ARG A 208 15.15 -20.41 -21.11
CA ARG A 208 14.50 -21.35 -22.04
C ARG A 208 13.34 -22.11 -21.40
N GLN A 209 13.46 -22.50 -20.14
CA GLN A 209 12.37 -23.15 -19.41
C GLN A 209 11.17 -22.22 -19.20
N LEU A 210 11.43 -20.94 -18.89
CA LEU A 210 10.39 -19.93 -18.75
C LEU A 210 9.70 -19.62 -20.09
N GLU A 211 10.46 -19.52 -21.17
CA GLU A 211 9.92 -19.33 -22.53
C GLU A 211 9.01 -20.51 -22.93
N ALA A 212 9.47 -21.74 -22.74
CA ALA A 212 8.67 -22.94 -23.02
C ALA A 212 7.37 -22.98 -22.19
N ALA A 213 7.44 -22.68 -20.89
CA ALA A 213 6.27 -22.65 -20.03
C ALA A 213 5.25 -21.56 -20.43
N HIS A 214 5.74 -20.43 -20.94
CA HIS A 214 4.88 -19.35 -21.41
C HIS A 214 4.20 -19.70 -22.75
N ASP A 215 4.91 -20.37 -23.66
CA ASP A 215 4.33 -20.86 -24.91
C ASP A 215 3.28 -21.95 -24.66
N ASP A 216 3.52 -22.86 -23.71
CA ASP A 216 2.53 -23.85 -23.28
C ASP A 216 1.27 -23.19 -22.70
N ALA A 217 1.44 -22.15 -21.87
CA ALA A 217 0.31 -21.39 -21.31
C ALA A 217 -0.49 -20.67 -22.41
N ARG A 218 0.19 -20.10 -23.42
CA ARG A 218 -0.49 -19.49 -24.58
C ARG A 218 -1.27 -20.53 -25.38
N ALA A 219 -0.68 -21.69 -25.63
CA ALA A 219 -1.35 -22.78 -26.34
C ALA A 219 -2.61 -23.26 -25.59
N GLN A 220 -2.56 -23.34 -24.25
CA GLN A 220 -3.74 -23.66 -23.44
C GLN A 220 -4.84 -22.61 -23.55
N VAL A 221 -4.50 -21.32 -23.51
CA VAL A 221 -5.47 -20.24 -23.68
C VAL A 221 -6.08 -20.26 -25.08
N GLU A 222 -5.29 -20.50 -26.12
CA GLU A 222 -5.80 -20.66 -27.49
C GLU A 222 -6.68 -21.89 -27.64
N ALA A 223 -6.35 -23.00 -26.99
CA ALA A 223 -7.17 -24.22 -26.98
C ALA A 223 -8.55 -23.95 -26.34
N ILE A 224 -8.58 -23.28 -25.18
CA ILE A 224 -9.83 -22.86 -24.52
C ILE A 224 -10.59 -21.90 -25.44
N ARG A 225 -9.91 -20.92 -26.03
CA ARG A 225 -10.54 -19.96 -26.96
C ARG A 225 -11.20 -20.67 -28.15
N ARG A 226 -10.54 -21.68 -28.69
CA ARG A 226 -11.05 -22.51 -29.78
C ARG A 226 -12.21 -23.41 -29.36
N GLU A 227 -12.17 -23.98 -28.16
CA GLU A 227 -13.23 -24.83 -27.61
C GLU A 227 -14.50 -24.03 -27.29
N PHE A 228 -14.34 -22.81 -26.78
CA PHE A 228 -15.45 -21.94 -26.36
C PHE A 228 -15.86 -20.89 -27.41
N GLY A 229 -15.20 -20.82 -28.57
CA GLY A 229 -15.58 -19.97 -29.70
C GLY A 229 -15.47 -18.45 -29.44
N LEU A 230 -14.48 -18.03 -28.67
CA LEU A 230 -14.18 -16.62 -28.31
C LEU A 230 -13.18 -15.95 -29.27
#